data_AF-A0ABD0N8V6-F1
#
_entry.id   AF-A0ABD0N8V6-F1
#
_cell.length_a   1.000
_cell.length_b   1.000
_cell.length_c   1.000
_cell.angle_alpha   90.00
_cell.angle_beta   90.00
_cell.angle_gamma   90.00
#
_symmetry.space_group_name_H-M   'P 1'
#
loop_
_entity.id
_entity.type
_entity.pdbx_description
1 polymer ?
#
loop_
_entity_poly.entity_id
_entity_poly.type
_entity_poly.pdbx_seq_one_letter_code
_entity_poly.pdbx_strand_id
1 'polypeptide(L)' 'IILHSMHKYQPRVHVIRKECGEELSPVKAVPTGDGVKAFSFPETVFTTVTAYQNQQ' A
#
# COMPACT_ATOMS: atom_id res chain seq x y z
N ILE A 1 -9.14 -0.09 -1.56
CA ILE A 1 -8.19 -0.74 -2.50
C ILE A 1 -8.98 -1.79 -3.28
N ILE A 2 -8.78 -1.88 -4.59
CA ILE A 2 -9.38 -2.91 -5.47
C ILE A 2 -8.23 -3.77 -5.98
N LEU A 3 -8.37 -5.09 -5.91
CA LEU A 3 -7.37 -6.05 -6.38
C LEU A 3 -8.02 -7.08 -7.29
N HIS A 4 -7.29 -7.54 -8.30
CA HIS A 4 -7.74 -8.62 -9.19
C HIS A 4 -7.35 -9.97 -8.58
N SER A 5 -8.22 -10.98 -8.69
CA SER A 5 -7.90 -12.35 -8.24
C SER A 5 -6.76 -12.94 -9.08
N MET A 6 -5.98 -13.85 -8.48
CA MET A 6 -4.85 -14.56 -9.10
C MET A 6 -3.69 -13.64 -9.55
N HIS A 7 -3.48 -12.51 -8.86
CA HIS A 7 -2.40 -11.58 -9.15
C HIS A 7 -1.48 -11.41 -7.94
N LYS A 8 -0.18 -11.21 -8.21
CA LYS A 8 0.83 -10.95 -7.18
C LYS A 8 0.90 -9.45 -6.88
N TYR A 9 0.85 -9.09 -5.61
CA TYR A 9 0.94 -7.70 -5.15
C TYR A 9 2.02 -7.54 -4.07
N GLN A 10 2.70 -6.38 -4.10
CA GLN A 10 3.65 -5.93 -3.08
C GLN A 10 3.00 -4.79 -2.28
N PRO A 11 2.61 -5.01 -1.01
CA PRO A 11 2.24 -3.94 -0.11
C PRO A 11 3.36 -2.91 0.04
N ARG A 12 2.99 -1.63 0.21
CA ARG A 12 3.90 -0.52 0.46
C ARG A 12 3.35 0.35 1.59
N VAL A 13 4.21 0.72 2.54
CA VAL A 13 3.86 1.63 3.64
C VAL A 13 4.37 3.02 3.30
N HIS A 14 3.50 4.02 3.37
CA HIS A 14 3.85 5.43 3.13
C HIS A 14 3.74 6.20 4.43
N VAL A 15 4.84 6.79 4.88
CA VAL A 15 4.90 7.68 6.05
C VAL A 15 5.01 9.10 5.52
N ILE A 16 4.02 9.91 5.84
CA ILE A 16 3.92 11.31 5.38
C ILE A 16 3.98 12.20 6.63
N ARG A 17 4.99 13.08 6.68
CA ARG A 17 5.02 14.14 7.68
C ARG A 17 3.97 15.18 7.30
N LYS A 18 2.95 15.35 8.15
CA LYS A 18 1.93 16.38 7.99
C LYS A 18 2.48 17.72 8.50
N GLU A 19 2.48 18.74 7.64
CA GLU A 19 2.76 20.12 8.08
C GLU A 19 1.48 20.82 8.57
N CYS A 20 1.65 21.87 9.39
CA CYS A 20 0.51 22.62 9.93
C CYS A 20 -0.25 23.30 8.79
N GLY A 21 -1.53 22.96 8.62
CA GLY A 21 -2.37 23.49 7.53
C GLY A 21 -2.48 22.56 6.30
N GLU A 22 -1.69 21.48 6.23
CA GLU A 22 -1.89 20.48 5.18
C GLU A 22 -3.12 19.62 5.44
N GLU A 23 -3.98 19.49 4.45
CA GLU A 23 -5.13 18.59 4.48
C GLU A 23 -4.81 17.28 3.78
N LEU A 24 -4.34 16.30 4.56
CA LEU A 24 -4.20 14.92 4.11
C LEU A 24 -5.61 14.30 4.04
N SER A 25 -6.04 13.89 2.85
CA SER A 25 -7.29 13.16 2.68
C SER A 25 -7.02 11.69 2.33
N PRO A 26 -7.81 10.73 2.86
CA PRO A 26 -7.65 9.30 2.53
C PRO A 26 -7.96 8.95 1.07
N VAL A 27 -8.61 9.86 0.35
CA VAL A 27 -9.11 9.66 -1.02
C VAL A 27 -8.20 10.33 -2.06
N LYS A 28 -7.38 11.31 -1.66
CA LYS A 28 -6.40 11.94 -2.54
C LYS A 28 -5.16 11.05 -2.70
N ALA A 29 -4.47 11.23 -3.82
CA ALA A 29 -3.22 10.53 -4.09
C ALA A 29 -2.17 10.85 -3.01
N VAL A 30 -1.29 9.88 -2.75
CA VAL A 30 -0.16 10.08 -1.83
C VAL A 30 0.72 11.20 -2.39
N PRO A 31 0.97 12.28 -1.62
CA PRO A 31 1.84 13.36 -2.07
C PRO A 31 3.25 12.85 -2.34
N THR A 32 3.93 13.46 -3.28
CA THR A 32 5.32 13.15 -3.64
C THR A 32 6.18 14.36 -3.32
N GLY A 33 7.22 14.18 -2.51
CA GLY A 33 8.12 15.28 -2.13
C GLY A 33 8.82 15.04 -0.79
N ASP A 34 9.50 16.07 -0.30
CA ASP A 34 10.17 16.05 0.99
C ASP A 34 9.16 15.76 2.12
N GLY A 35 9.56 14.92 3.08
CA GLY A 35 8.70 14.48 4.17
C GLY A 35 7.83 13.24 3.87
N VAL A 36 7.86 12.71 2.65
CA VAL A 36 7.21 11.45 2.28
C VAL A 36 8.23 10.33 2.12
N LYS A 37 8.09 9.26 2.90
CA LYS A 37 8.92 8.06 2.80
C LYS A 37 8.06 6.84 2.46
N ALA A 38 8.47 6.08 1.45
CA ALA A 38 7.82 4.84 1.07
C ALA A 38 8.72 3.65 1.39
N PHE A 39 8.15 2.64 2.04
CA PHE A 39 8.83 1.42 2.44
C PHE A 39 8.15 0.20 1.81
N SER A 40 8.96 -0.75 1.36
CA SER A 40 8.51 -2.03 0.81
C SER A 40 9.21 -3.15 1.56
N PHE A 41 8.47 -4.20 1.88
CA PHE A 41 8.96 -5.36 2.62
C PHE A 41 8.76 -6.59 1.73
N PRO A 42 9.80 -7.16 1.09
CA PRO A 42 9.66 -8.25 0.12
C PRO A 42 8.94 -9.49 0.68
N GLU A 43 9.05 -9.74 1.98
CA GLU A 43 8.37 -10.81 2.71
C GLU A 43 6.84 -10.64 2.77
N THR A 44 6.33 -9.45 2.44
CA THR A 44 4.88 -9.15 2.46
C THR A 44 4.21 -9.33 1.09
N VAL A 45 4.96 -9.79 0.07
CA VAL A 45 4.38 -10.10 -1.24
C VAL A 45 3.39 -11.25 -1.11
N PHE A 46 2.19 -11.08 -1.67
CA PHE A 46 1.15 -12.11 -1.65
C PHE A 46 0.47 -12.24 -3.00
N THR A 47 -0.22 -13.37 -3.20
CA THR A 47 -1.12 -13.58 -4.34
C THR A 47 -2.55 -13.43 -3.84
N THR A 48 -3.33 -12.58 -4.49
CA THR A 48 -4.77 -12.42 -4.22
C THR A 48 -5.53 -13.63 -4.71
N VAL A 49 -6.49 -14.10 -3.92
CA VAL A 49 -7.37 -15.22 -4.27
C VAL A 49 -8.76 -14.95 -3.72
N THR A 50 -9.78 -15.54 -4.36
CA THR A 50 -11.16 -15.51 -3.84
C THR A 50 -11.43 -16.63 -2.84
N ALA A 51 -10.58 -17.65 -2.81
CA ALA A 51 -10.56 -18.73 -1.83
C ALA A 51 -9.13 -19.25 -1.65
N TYR A 52 -8.77 -19.68 -0.44
CA TYR A 52 -7.47 -20.30 -0.19
C TYR A 52 -7.23 -21.48 -1.11
N GLN A 53 -6.05 -21.54 -1.71
CA GLN A 53 -5.68 -22.59 -2.67
C GLN A 53 -4.75 -23.63 -2.04
N ASN A 54 -3.91 -23.21 -1.09
CA ASN A 54 -2.99 -24.10 -0.41
C ASN A 54 -3.67 -24.68 0.85
N GLN A 55 -3.58 -25.99 1.03
CA GLN A 55 -4.10 -26.72 2.19
C GLN A 55 -3.02 -27.03 3.24
N GLN A 56 -1.78 -26.63 3.00
CA GLN A 56 -0.69 -26.73 3.98
C GLN A 56 -0.97 -25.94 5.25
#